data_AF-A0A6G6K3V9-F1
#
_entry.id   AF-A0A6G6K3V9-F1
#
_cell.length_a   1.000
_cell.length_b   1.000
_cell.length_c   1.000
_cell.angle_alpha   90.00
_cell.angle_beta   90.00
_cell.angle_gamma   90.00
#
_symmetry.space_group_name_H-M   'P 1'
#
loop_
_entity.id
_entity.type
_entity.pdbx_description
1 polymer ?
#
loop_
_entity_poly.entity_id
_entity_poly.type
_entity_poly.pdbx_seq_one_letter_code
_entity_poly.pdbx_strand_id
1 'polypeptide(L)'
;MKQRKKKSNPLLRILLWVMLLAVLVVGGAGVYGYVWIRQYIKSPAFQKMMAQQLGNAMKGEATLDSLNWSGPNVFISRAGVTPRGTQGWKLIEGEGVQASLDFDAARRGVWRVTRITMDQLRMDLRSVAEIPQELPPGTELDTAPPSMPGWLKRWLPTRTQIDEVQVDRFSLVPPPKTDGVTVKELKLVAKPAVDEGAWLLRGADGILTLPGVQEKFEVTSATARLDARLLALNDVVARWMGDSEVTARGDLPFEKDKTWSFSGHLSNLDLKHVLGAEWLSKVSGVLGGDYEATPTTLKAKSQVKNGVIENIPVLNYVADFTRTQRFRRVVLDQATAEIERTGDTTYIRKLVLQSNGLVRVEGDVTLQGRAIQGKLMVGVLPDSLRWIPGSQTNVFTEQHAAGPPGFVWTHVNITGTVDAIREDLSNRLLIAMGKAALDVPLDLAGRSLEILGDATGTPVPMTPAAVKEVTTEVIKTGTEVIQGTGGAAEKTMEKAVETGVDVLKGVVPIFGK
;
A
#
# COMPACT_ATOMS: atom_id res chain seq x y z
N MET A 1 16.80 -18.72 -40.63
CA MET A 1 16.61 -18.73 -39.16
C MET A 1 17.26 -17.47 -38.58
N LYS A 2 16.46 -16.47 -38.17
CA LYS A 2 16.97 -15.19 -37.63
C LYS A 2 17.43 -15.39 -36.18
N GLN A 3 18.73 -15.27 -35.93
CA GLN A 3 19.30 -15.23 -34.57
C GLN A 3 18.70 -14.05 -33.80
N ARG A 4 17.87 -14.36 -32.80
CA ARG A 4 17.37 -13.37 -31.83
C ARG A 4 18.51 -12.96 -30.91
N LYS A 5 19.02 -11.74 -31.06
CA LYS A 5 19.94 -11.08 -30.12
C LYS A 5 19.28 -11.00 -28.74
N LYS A 6 19.75 -11.81 -27.79
CA LYS A 6 19.30 -11.85 -26.38
C LYS A 6 19.79 -10.56 -25.68
N LYS A 7 18.89 -9.60 -25.43
CA LYS A 7 19.19 -8.41 -24.61
C LYS A 7 19.42 -8.87 -23.16
N SER A 8 20.63 -8.64 -22.63
CA SER A 8 21.01 -9.10 -21.30
C SER A 8 20.55 -8.15 -20.19
N ASN A 9 19.96 -8.74 -19.16
CA ASN A 9 19.33 -8.12 -18.00
C ASN A 9 20.35 -7.65 -16.93
N PRO A 10 20.24 -6.43 -16.36
CA PRO A 10 21.16 -5.91 -15.34
C PRO A 10 21.30 -6.74 -14.05
N LEU A 11 20.25 -7.43 -13.58
CA LEU A 11 20.32 -8.27 -12.37
C LEU A 11 20.89 -9.68 -12.65
N LEU A 12 20.59 -10.25 -13.82
CA LEU A 12 21.30 -11.42 -14.34
C LEU A 12 22.79 -11.11 -14.56
N ARG A 13 23.12 -9.86 -14.96
CA ARG A 13 24.50 -9.39 -14.98
C ARG A 13 25.08 -9.41 -13.57
N ILE A 14 24.35 -8.96 -12.53
CA ILE A 14 24.72 -9.06 -11.09
C ILE A 14 25.10 -10.47 -10.62
N LEU A 15 24.40 -11.50 -11.08
CA LEU A 15 24.78 -12.87 -10.76
C LEU A 15 25.84 -13.47 -11.70
N LEU A 16 25.86 -13.04 -12.95
CA LEU A 16 27.01 -13.25 -13.84
C LEU A 16 28.26 -12.52 -13.33
N TRP A 17 28.15 -11.52 -12.45
CA TRP A 17 29.30 -10.79 -11.89
C TRP A 17 29.97 -11.52 -10.77
N VAL A 18 29.20 -12.14 -9.87
CA VAL A 18 29.74 -13.13 -8.95
C VAL A 18 30.41 -14.24 -9.77
N MET A 19 29.80 -14.64 -10.90
CA MET A 19 30.34 -15.69 -11.79
C MET A 19 31.62 -15.25 -12.48
N LEU A 20 31.69 -14.02 -12.94
CA LEU A 20 32.83 -13.48 -13.67
C LEU A 20 33.97 -13.12 -12.73
N LEU A 21 33.67 -12.56 -11.54
CA LEU A 21 34.64 -12.32 -10.46
C LEU A 21 35.23 -13.65 -9.97
N ALA A 22 34.39 -14.69 -9.83
CA ALA A 22 34.77 -16.08 -9.60
C ALA A 22 35.64 -16.68 -10.72
N VAL A 23 35.24 -16.59 -12.00
CA VAL A 23 36.02 -17.07 -13.16
C VAL A 23 37.40 -16.41 -13.21
N LEU A 24 37.44 -15.11 -12.95
CA LEU A 24 38.60 -14.28 -13.21
C LEU A 24 39.64 -14.34 -12.11
N VAL A 25 39.22 -14.43 -10.84
CA VAL A 25 40.08 -14.78 -9.70
C VAL A 25 40.84 -16.09 -9.96
N VAL A 26 40.26 -16.98 -10.77
CA VAL A 26 40.59 -18.40 -10.78
C VAL A 26 41.40 -18.87 -12.00
N GLY A 27 41.46 -18.10 -13.09
CA GLY A 27 42.17 -18.45 -14.34
C GLY A 27 43.70 -18.64 -14.26
N GLY A 28 44.31 -18.65 -13.06
CA GLY A 28 45.75 -18.75 -12.88
C GLY A 28 46.30 -20.12 -12.46
N ALA A 29 45.54 -21.07 -11.92
CA ALA A 29 46.13 -22.10 -11.04
C ALA A 29 46.70 -23.38 -11.72
N GLY A 30 47.76 -23.30 -12.55
CA GLY A 30 48.52 -24.44 -13.09
C GLY A 30 49.68 -24.93 -12.21
N VAL A 31 49.69 -26.22 -11.84
CA VAL A 31 50.47 -26.86 -10.74
C VAL A 31 52.00 -26.83 -10.86
N TYR A 32 52.61 -26.38 -11.97
CA TYR A 32 54.07 -26.16 -12.06
C TYR A 32 54.50 -24.68 -12.06
N GLY A 33 53.55 -23.74 -12.06
CA GLY A 33 53.81 -22.29 -11.98
C GLY A 33 53.33 -21.66 -10.67
N TYR A 34 53.14 -22.45 -9.60
CA TYR A 34 52.52 -22.01 -8.33
C TYR A 34 53.19 -20.79 -7.70
N VAL A 35 54.50 -20.58 -7.88
CA VAL A 35 55.22 -19.41 -7.36
C VAL A 35 55.02 -18.16 -8.24
N TRP A 36 55.09 -18.32 -9.57
CA TRP A 36 54.98 -17.22 -10.54
C TRP A 36 53.54 -16.73 -10.70
N ILE A 37 52.58 -17.65 -10.74
CA ILE A 37 51.14 -17.37 -10.74
C ILE A 37 50.73 -16.64 -9.47
N ARG A 38 51.28 -17.02 -8.30
CA ARG A 38 50.97 -16.36 -7.03
C ARG A 38 51.53 -14.93 -6.96
N GLN A 39 52.62 -14.64 -7.67
CA GLN A 39 53.10 -13.27 -7.87
C GLN A 39 52.26 -12.51 -8.92
N TYR A 40 51.87 -13.15 -10.02
CA TYR A 40 51.05 -12.54 -11.07
C TYR A 40 49.63 -12.21 -10.60
N ILE A 41 48.97 -13.11 -9.88
CA ILE A 41 47.64 -12.92 -9.29
C ILE A 41 47.64 -11.78 -8.24
N LYS A 42 48.77 -11.57 -7.55
CA LYS A 42 48.99 -10.44 -6.65
C LYS A 42 49.45 -9.16 -7.37
N SER A 43 49.66 -9.22 -8.68
CA SER A 43 50.21 -8.09 -9.43
C SER A 43 49.13 -7.03 -9.75
N PRO A 44 49.50 -5.75 -9.80
CA PRO A 44 48.61 -4.69 -10.28
C PRO A 44 48.09 -4.91 -11.71
N ALA A 45 48.83 -5.66 -12.55
CA ALA A 45 48.42 -5.97 -13.92
C ALA A 45 47.20 -6.91 -13.95
N PHE A 46 47.17 -7.91 -13.07
CA PHE A 46 46.03 -8.81 -12.92
C PHE A 46 44.81 -8.06 -12.39
N GLN A 47 44.99 -7.20 -11.38
CA GLN A 47 43.93 -6.33 -10.87
C GLN A 47 43.32 -5.44 -11.97
N LYS A 48 44.15 -4.82 -12.83
CA LYS A 48 43.66 -4.02 -13.97
C LYS A 48 42.90 -4.86 -14.99
N MET A 49 43.39 -6.07 -15.29
CA MET A 49 42.70 -6.99 -16.19
C MET A 49 41.34 -7.42 -15.62
N MET A 50 41.28 -7.77 -14.33
CA MET A 50 40.05 -8.09 -13.61
C MET A 50 39.05 -6.93 -13.75
N ALA A 51 39.50 -5.70 -13.45
CA ALA A 51 38.68 -4.50 -13.57
C ALA A 51 38.21 -4.27 -15.01
N GLN A 52 39.08 -4.40 -16.02
CA GLN A 52 38.67 -4.22 -17.40
C GLN A 52 37.61 -5.24 -17.85
N GLN A 53 37.77 -6.52 -17.47
CA GLN A 53 36.76 -7.53 -17.78
C GLN A 53 35.45 -7.32 -17.03
N LEU A 54 35.55 -6.87 -15.78
CA LEU A 54 34.41 -6.45 -14.96
C LEU A 54 33.62 -5.32 -15.63
N GLY A 55 34.34 -4.28 -16.08
CA GLY A 55 33.80 -3.17 -16.84
C GLY A 55 33.14 -3.63 -18.15
N ASN A 56 33.80 -4.49 -18.91
CA ASN A 56 33.27 -5.01 -20.18
C ASN A 56 31.98 -5.82 -19.97
N ALA A 57 31.95 -6.69 -18.96
CA ALA A 57 30.75 -7.47 -18.62
C ALA A 57 29.57 -6.58 -18.25
N MET A 58 29.85 -5.45 -17.58
CA MET A 58 28.83 -4.47 -17.25
C MET A 58 28.45 -3.48 -18.31
N LYS A 59 29.31 -3.34 -19.31
CA LYS A 59 29.35 -2.18 -20.18
C LYS A 59 29.54 -0.90 -19.32
N GLY A 60 30.50 -0.96 -18.41
CA GLY A 60 30.84 0.05 -17.41
C GLY A 60 32.35 0.21 -17.20
N GLU A 61 32.73 1.11 -16.30
CA GLU A 61 34.08 1.25 -15.77
C GLU A 61 34.12 0.63 -14.39
N ALA A 62 35.10 -0.23 -14.18
CA ALA A 62 35.26 -0.90 -12.91
C ALA A 62 36.50 -0.44 -12.18
N THR A 63 36.37 -0.34 -10.87
CA THR A 63 37.45 -0.12 -9.93
C THR A 63 37.46 -1.30 -8.95
N LEU A 64 38.65 -1.83 -8.70
CA LEU A 64 38.88 -2.91 -7.75
C LEU A 64 40.04 -2.49 -6.87
N ASP A 65 39.92 -2.72 -5.56
CA ASP A 65 41.04 -2.58 -4.63
C ASP A 65 42.04 -3.73 -4.78
N SER A 66 43.11 -3.70 -3.99
CA SER A 66 44.13 -4.75 -3.99
C SER A 66 43.55 -6.11 -3.58
N LEU A 67 43.97 -7.16 -4.28
CA LEU A 67 43.52 -8.53 -4.01
C LEU A 67 44.42 -9.17 -2.96
N ASN A 68 43.84 -9.54 -1.82
CA ASN A 68 44.53 -10.24 -0.74
C ASN A 68 44.18 -11.73 -0.77
N TRP A 69 45.20 -12.57 -0.72
CA TRP A 69 45.07 -14.02 -0.90
C TRP A 69 45.51 -14.77 0.35
N SER A 70 44.63 -15.62 0.87
CA SER A 70 44.90 -16.51 2.01
C SER A 70 44.41 -17.93 1.67
N GLY A 71 45.34 -18.78 1.23
CA GLY A 71 45.01 -20.13 0.76
C GLY A 71 44.05 -20.12 -0.44
N PRO A 72 42.91 -20.83 -0.38
CA PRO A 72 41.86 -20.81 -1.41
C PRO A 72 40.92 -19.61 -1.35
N ASN A 73 41.14 -18.69 -0.41
CA ASN A 73 40.28 -17.54 -0.22
C ASN A 73 40.93 -16.29 -0.82
N VAL A 74 40.13 -15.52 -1.56
CA VAL A 74 40.49 -14.17 -2.00
C VAL A 74 39.62 -13.16 -1.26
N PHE A 75 40.22 -12.04 -0.89
CA PHE A 75 39.57 -10.92 -0.23
C PHE A 75 39.85 -9.63 -0.99
N ILE A 76 38.81 -8.82 -1.18
CA ILE A 76 38.84 -7.51 -1.82
C ILE A 76 38.08 -6.54 -0.91
N SER A 77 38.74 -5.47 -0.47
CA SER A 77 38.12 -4.48 0.42
C SER A 77 36.94 -3.78 -0.25
N ARG A 78 37.10 -3.35 -1.50
CA ARG A 78 36.07 -2.64 -2.26
C ARG A 78 36.13 -3.00 -3.75
N ALA A 79 34.95 -3.15 -4.34
CA ALA A 79 34.75 -3.32 -5.77
C ALA A 79 33.62 -2.41 -6.22
N GLY A 80 33.87 -1.53 -7.18
CA GLY A 80 32.90 -0.55 -7.68
C GLY A 80 32.78 -0.60 -9.19
N VAL A 81 31.59 -0.36 -9.73
CA VAL A 81 31.39 -0.17 -11.15
C VAL A 81 30.47 1.00 -11.42
N THR A 82 30.86 1.82 -12.38
CA THR A 82 30.05 2.89 -12.96
C THR A 82 29.67 2.52 -14.40
N PRO A 83 28.50 2.92 -14.88
CA PRO A 83 28.02 2.56 -16.22
C PRO A 83 28.63 3.46 -17.30
N ARG A 84 28.98 2.91 -18.47
CA ARG A 84 29.47 3.67 -19.63
C ARG A 84 28.37 4.07 -20.63
N GLY A 85 27.11 3.72 -20.36
CA GLY A 85 26.02 3.93 -21.31
C GLY A 85 24.66 4.09 -20.66
N THR A 86 23.63 3.54 -21.31
CA THR A 86 22.21 3.79 -21.05
C THR A 86 21.60 2.96 -19.91
N GLN A 87 22.42 2.41 -19.02
CA GLN A 87 21.95 1.60 -17.90
C GLN A 87 21.19 2.46 -16.86
N GLY A 88 20.11 1.93 -16.30
CA GLY A 88 19.30 2.62 -15.27
C GLY A 88 19.91 2.67 -13.86
N TRP A 89 21.16 2.23 -13.67
CA TRP A 89 21.90 2.35 -12.41
C TRP A 89 23.07 3.32 -12.56
N LYS A 90 23.54 3.92 -11.46
CA LYS A 90 24.61 4.93 -11.38
C LYS A 90 25.91 4.34 -10.85
N LEU A 91 25.80 3.54 -9.81
CA LEU A 91 26.92 2.93 -9.11
C LEU A 91 26.45 1.59 -8.55
N ILE A 92 27.29 0.58 -8.69
CA ILE A 92 27.17 -0.66 -7.93
C ILE A 92 28.49 -0.85 -7.20
N GLU A 93 28.41 -0.98 -5.88
CA GLU A 93 29.57 -1.06 -5.01
C GLU A 93 29.39 -2.21 -4.01
N GLY A 94 30.40 -3.07 -3.95
CA GLY A 94 30.52 -4.14 -2.96
C GLY A 94 31.70 -3.87 -2.04
N GLU A 95 31.48 -4.04 -0.73
CA GLU A 95 32.51 -3.93 0.30
C GLU A 95 32.71 -5.27 1.00
N GLY A 96 33.94 -5.54 1.43
CA GLY A 96 34.30 -6.77 2.16
C GLY A 96 34.05 -8.03 1.34
N VAL A 97 34.42 -8.03 0.06
CA VAL A 97 34.15 -9.16 -0.84
C VAL A 97 35.15 -10.28 -0.57
N GLN A 98 34.66 -11.43 -0.14
CA GLN A 98 35.45 -12.65 0.03
C GLN A 98 34.90 -13.76 -0.87
N ALA A 99 35.79 -14.47 -1.58
CA ALA A 99 35.41 -15.64 -2.37
C ALA A 99 36.28 -16.85 -2.03
N SER A 100 35.63 -18.00 -1.93
CA SER A 100 36.26 -19.30 -1.60
C SER A 100 36.27 -20.21 -2.82
N LEU A 101 37.44 -20.77 -3.14
CA LEU A 101 37.68 -21.52 -4.36
C LEU A 101 37.87 -23.02 -4.08
N ASP A 102 37.27 -23.89 -4.90
CA ASP A 102 37.54 -25.33 -4.90
C ASP A 102 38.52 -25.69 -6.03
N PHE A 103 39.80 -25.80 -5.68
CA PHE A 103 40.87 -26.15 -6.62
C PHE A 103 40.86 -27.62 -7.03
N ASP A 104 40.21 -28.53 -6.29
CA ASP A 104 40.11 -29.93 -6.69
C ASP A 104 39.10 -30.10 -7.83
N ALA A 105 38.04 -29.29 -7.86
CA ALA A 105 37.13 -29.20 -9.00
C ALA A 105 37.84 -28.74 -10.29
N ALA A 106 38.85 -27.86 -10.17
CA ALA A 106 39.62 -27.38 -11.31
C ALA A 106 40.32 -28.51 -12.07
N ARG A 107 40.81 -29.53 -11.35
CA ARG A 107 41.41 -30.74 -11.96
C ARG A 107 40.43 -31.52 -12.83
N ARG A 108 39.12 -31.37 -12.57
CA ARG A 108 38.03 -31.98 -13.35
C ARG A 108 37.52 -31.05 -14.46
N GLY A 109 38.23 -29.96 -14.75
CA GLY A 109 37.86 -29.01 -15.79
C GLY A 109 36.68 -28.11 -15.43
N VAL A 110 36.37 -27.96 -14.13
CA VAL A 110 35.31 -27.08 -13.61
C VAL A 110 35.90 -26.09 -12.62
N TRP A 111 35.73 -24.80 -12.87
CA TRP A 111 36.01 -23.78 -11.87
C TRP A 111 34.82 -23.65 -10.92
N ARG A 112 35.01 -24.05 -9.67
CA ARG A 112 33.94 -24.01 -8.67
C ARG A 112 34.26 -22.99 -7.59
N VAL A 113 33.38 -22.01 -7.44
CA VAL A 113 33.40 -21.06 -6.32
C VAL A 113 32.31 -21.47 -5.36
N THR A 114 32.75 -21.97 -4.22
CA THR A 114 31.86 -22.57 -3.23
C THR A 114 31.00 -21.51 -2.56
N ARG A 115 31.59 -20.35 -2.27
CA ARG A 115 30.89 -19.24 -1.62
C ARG A 115 31.53 -17.90 -1.97
N ILE A 116 30.69 -16.91 -2.26
CA ILE A 116 31.06 -15.49 -2.22
C ILE A 116 30.29 -14.83 -1.07
N THR A 117 30.99 -14.14 -0.19
CA THR A 117 30.41 -13.31 0.87
C THR A 117 30.74 -11.84 0.63
N MET A 118 29.82 -10.95 0.97
CA MET A 118 30.01 -9.50 0.93
C MET A 118 29.39 -8.88 2.18
N ASP A 119 30.14 -8.01 2.85
CA ASP A 119 29.66 -7.30 4.04
C ASP A 119 28.55 -6.29 3.66
N GLN A 120 28.69 -5.67 2.49
CA GLN A 120 27.74 -4.70 1.97
C GLN A 120 27.69 -4.72 0.45
N LEU A 121 26.50 -4.64 -0.12
CA LEU A 121 26.26 -4.40 -1.55
C LEU A 121 25.30 -3.24 -1.70
N ARG A 122 25.76 -2.17 -2.33
CA ARG A 122 24.98 -0.96 -2.59
C ARG A 122 24.76 -0.78 -4.08
N MET A 123 23.52 -0.49 -4.46
CA MET A 123 23.13 -0.17 -5.83
C MET A 123 22.40 1.17 -5.85
N ASP A 124 23.00 2.16 -6.50
CA ASP A 124 22.40 3.46 -6.73
C ASP A 124 21.75 3.48 -8.12
N LEU A 125 20.48 3.90 -8.21
CA LEU A 125 19.74 4.01 -9.47
C LEU A 125 19.92 5.39 -10.13
N ARG A 126 19.77 5.46 -11.45
CA ARG A 126 19.74 6.71 -12.23
C ARG A 126 18.33 7.10 -12.62
N SER A 127 18.08 8.40 -12.67
CA SER A 127 16.82 8.95 -13.18
C SER A 127 16.75 8.72 -14.68
N VAL A 128 15.55 8.55 -15.24
CA VAL A 128 15.37 8.33 -16.68
C VAL A 128 15.91 9.51 -17.50
N ALA A 129 15.84 10.72 -16.94
CA ALA A 129 16.36 11.95 -17.57
C ALA A 129 17.90 12.01 -17.64
N GLU A 130 18.60 11.32 -16.74
CA GLU A 130 20.08 11.26 -16.70
C GLU A 130 20.65 10.13 -17.56
N ILE A 131 19.81 9.27 -18.14
CA ILE A 131 20.26 8.21 -19.03
C ILE A 131 20.74 8.86 -20.33
N PRO A 132 22.04 8.78 -20.69
CA PRO A 132 22.53 9.35 -21.94
C PRO A 132 21.76 8.73 -23.12
N GLN A 133 21.23 9.55 -24.03
CA GLN A 133 20.49 9.04 -25.20
C GLN A 133 21.44 8.49 -26.27
N GLU A 134 22.66 9.00 -26.31
CA GLU A 134 23.74 8.54 -27.20
C GLU A 134 24.96 8.13 -26.37
N LEU A 135 25.62 7.05 -26.79
CA LEU A 135 26.93 6.69 -26.24
C LEU A 135 27.92 7.79 -26.66
N PRO A 136 28.78 8.31 -25.75
CA PRO A 136 29.82 9.24 -26.16
C PRO A 136 30.65 8.60 -27.30
N PRO A 137 30.93 9.35 -28.40
CA PRO A 137 31.76 8.84 -29.48
C PRO A 137 33.18 8.65 -28.92
N GLY A 138 33.69 7.43 -29.04
CA GLY A 138 35.05 7.10 -28.61
C GLY A 138 35.14 6.43 -27.24
N THR A 139 34.74 5.16 -27.17
CA THR A 139 35.54 4.18 -26.43
C THR A 139 35.43 2.85 -27.17
N GLU A 140 35.95 2.83 -28.41
CA GLU A 140 36.41 1.56 -28.96
C GLU A 140 37.47 1.04 -27.99
N LEU A 141 37.25 -0.16 -27.45
CA LEU A 141 38.28 -0.89 -26.75
C LEU A 141 39.31 -1.34 -27.79
N ASP A 142 40.20 -0.43 -28.16
CA ASP A 142 41.50 -0.81 -28.72
C ASP A 142 42.30 -1.42 -27.59
N THR A 143 42.10 -2.73 -27.41
CA THR A 143 43.12 -3.69 -26.98
C THR A 143 42.46 -5.05 -27.05
N ALA A 144 42.89 -5.84 -28.04
CA ALA A 144 42.71 -7.28 -27.98
C ALA A 144 43.12 -7.76 -26.58
N PRO A 145 42.37 -8.69 -25.95
CA PRO A 145 42.81 -9.27 -24.68
C PRO A 145 44.26 -9.73 -24.85
N PRO A 146 45.17 -9.48 -23.89
CA PRO A 146 46.56 -9.92 -24.00
C PRO A 146 46.55 -11.38 -24.42
N SER A 147 47.24 -11.68 -25.53
CA SER A 147 47.14 -12.98 -26.19
C SER A 147 47.55 -14.07 -25.21
N MET A 148 46.54 -14.78 -24.72
CA MET A 148 46.70 -15.80 -23.69
C MET A 148 47.60 -16.91 -24.28
N PRO A 149 48.71 -17.29 -23.62
CA PRO A 149 49.63 -18.28 -24.13
C PRO A 149 48.90 -19.58 -24.51
N GLY A 150 49.26 -20.19 -25.64
CA GLY A 150 48.53 -21.37 -26.18
C GLY A 150 48.49 -22.57 -25.22
N TRP A 151 49.44 -22.66 -24.28
CA TRP A 151 49.45 -23.66 -23.22
C TRP A 151 48.39 -23.41 -22.14
N LEU A 152 48.06 -22.14 -21.84
CA LEU A 152 47.00 -21.75 -20.89
C LEU A 152 45.61 -22.14 -21.44
N LYS A 153 45.38 -21.90 -22.74
CA LYS A 153 44.10 -22.22 -23.42
C LYS A 153 43.72 -23.70 -23.34
N ARG A 154 44.70 -24.60 -23.28
CA ARG A 154 44.47 -26.06 -23.15
C ARG A 154 44.18 -26.52 -21.73
N TRP A 155 44.51 -25.70 -20.73
CA TRP A 155 44.42 -26.07 -19.33
C TRP A 155 43.34 -25.28 -18.58
N LEU A 156 42.65 -24.37 -19.27
CA LEU A 156 41.52 -23.61 -18.73
C LEU A 156 40.27 -24.48 -18.70
N PRO A 157 39.69 -24.71 -17.51
CA PRO A 157 38.34 -25.24 -17.33
C PRO A 157 37.33 -24.61 -18.29
N THR A 158 36.47 -25.45 -18.84
CA THR A 158 35.48 -25.06 -19.85
C THR A 158 34.19 -24.54 -19.22
N ARG A 159 34.01 -24.74 -17.90
CA ARG A 159 32.79 -24.41 -17.16
C ARG A 159 33.12 -23.79 -15.82
N THR A 160 32.25 -22.87 -15.41
CA THR A 160 32.34 -22.21 -14.11
C THR A 160 31.02 -22.35 -13.38
N GLN A 161 31.11 -22.70 -12.11
CA GLN A 161 30.00 -22.94 -11.22
C GLN A 161 30.18 -22.12 -9.96
N ILE A 162 29.10 -21.48 -9.54
CA ILE A 162 29.01 -20.85 -8.22
C ILE A 162 27.90 -21.53 -7.47
N ASP A 163 28.16 -21.90 -6.23
CA ASP A 163 27.15 -22.57 -5.42
C ASP A 163 26.33 -21.59 -4.58
N GLU A 164 26.94 -20.51 -4.09
CA GLU A 164 26.30 -19.60 -3.15
C GLU A 164 26.90 -18.19 -3.17
N VAL A 165 26.02 -17.19 -3.08
CA VAL A 165 26.36 -15.79 -2.84
C VAL A 165 25.61 -15.34 -1.60
N GLN A 166 26.31 -14.72 -0.66
CA GLN A 166 25.74 -14.13 0.53
C GLN A 166 26.14 -12.67 0.62
N VAL A 167 25.17 -11.82 0.89
CA VAL A 167 25.34 -10.39 1.13
C VAL A 167 24.71 -10.11 2.48
N ASP A 168 25.49 -9.61 3.41
CA ASP A 168 24.98 -9.34 4.77
C ASP A 168 24.14 -8.06 4.81
N ARG A 169 24.47 -7.06 3.97
CA ARG A 169 23.69 -5.81 3.86
C ARG A 169 23.51 -5.38 2.41
N PHE A 170 22.33 -5.63 1.87
CA PHE A 170 21.93 -5.11 0.56
C PHE A 170 21.17 -3.79 0.70
N SER A 171 21.61 -2.78 -0.06
CA SER A 171 20.95 -1.48 -0.16
C SER A 171 20.67 -1.10 -1.61
N LEU A 172 19.42 -0.76 -1.90
CA LEU A 172 18.96 -0.20 -3.17
C LEU A 172 18.52 1.25 -2.94
N VAL A 173 19.20 2.17 -3.61
CA VAL A 173 18.94 3.61 -3.46
C VAL A 173 18.31 4.14 -4.75
N PRO A 174 17.10 4.72 -4.69
CA PRO A 174 16.48 5.32 -5.86
C PRO A 174 17.24 6.58 -6.32
N PRO A 175 16.96 7.08 -7.54
CA PRO A 175 17.61 8.29 -8.02
C PRO A 175 17.30 9.51 -7.14
N PRO A 176 18.21 10.49 -7.03
CA PRO A 176 17.96 11.72 -6.28
C PRO A 176 16.68 12.40 -6.77
N LYS A 177 15.87 12.93 -5.83
CA LYS A 177 14.63 13.66 -6.12
C LYS A 177 13.55 12.85 -6.87
N THR A 178 13.63 11.52 -6.83
CA THR A 178 12.62 10.62 -7.40
C THR A 178 12.02 9.76 -6.30
N ASP A 179 10.70 9.68 -6.22
CA ASP A 179 10.01 8.71 -5.37
C ASP A 179 10.17 7.33 -6.00
N GLY A 180 11.01 6.50 -5.39
CA GLY A 180 11.35 5.18 -5.90
C GLY A 180 11.41 4.16 -4.77
N VAL A 181 11.42 2.89 -5.15
CA VAL A 181 11.59 1.80 -4.19
C VAL A 181 12.98 1.89 -3.56
N THR A 182 13.02 1.94 -2.23
CA THR A 182 14.26 1.89 -1.45
C THR A 182 14.31 0.59 -0.67
N VAL A 183 15.46 -0.09 -0.69
CA VAL A 183 15.73 -1.24 0.17
C VAL A 183 16.97 -0.92 1.01
N LYS A 184 16.94 -1.24 2.30
CA LYS A 184 18.08 -1.05 3.21
C LYS A 184 18.30 -2.30 4.04
N GLU A 185 19.57 -2.59 4.31
CA GLU A 185 20.02 -3.61 5.26
C GLU A 185 19.50 -5.04 4.98
N LEU A 186 19.00 -5.33 3.77
CA LEU A 186 18.44 -6.64 3.47
C LEU A 186 19.56 -7.68 3.41
N LYS A 187 19.50 -8.71 4.26
CA LYS A 187 20.36 -9.89 4.11
C LYS A 187 19.89 -10.68 2.91
N LEU A 188 20.80 -11.00 1.99
CA LEU A 188 20.47 -11.66 0.73
C LEU A 188 21.36 -12.89 0.51
N VAL A 189 20.73 -14.03 0.25
CA VAL A 189 21.39 -15.26 -0.17
C VAL A 189 20.90 -15.64 -1.56
N ALA A 190 21.82 -15.88 -2.50
CA ALA A 190 21.51 -16.32 -3.84
C ALA A 190 22.17 -17.67 -4.15
N LYS A 191 21.40 -18.59 -4.74
CA LYS A 191 21.86 -19.91 -5.20
C LYS A 191 21.44 -20.14 -6.65
N PRO A 192 22.24 -20.84 -7.48
CA PRO A 192 21.81 -21.19 -8.82
C PRO A 192 20.55 -22.07 -8.74
N ALA A 193 19.60 -21.82 -9.63
CA ALA A 193 18.45 -22.69 -9.82
C ALA A 193 18.83 -23.91 -10.69
N VAL A 194 17.92 -24.88 -10.77
CA VAL A 194 18.07 -26.05 -11.66
C VAL A 194 18.11 -25.63 -13.13
N ASP A 195 17.36 -24.58 -13.49
CA ASP A 195 17.33 -24.06 -14.85
C ASP A 195 18.54 -23.17 -15.14
N GLU A 196 19.13 -23.36 -16.31
CA GLU A 196 20.35 -22.65 -16.71
C GLU A 196 20.14 -21.12 -16.71
N GLY A 197 20.93 -20.43 -15.89
CA GLY A 197 20.94 -18.97 -15.79
C GLY A 197 19.86 -18.38 -14.88
N ALA A 198 19.06 -19.21 -14.21
CA ALA A 198 18.14 -18.73 -13.17
C ALA A 198 18.77 -18.87 -11.77
N TRP A 199 18.31 -18.03 -10.85
CA TRP A 199 18.80 -17.96 -9.48
C TRP A 199 17.65 -17.90 -8.50
N LEU A 200 17.80 -18.61 -7.39
CA LEU A 200 16.92 -18.54 -6.24
C LEU A 200 17.51 -17.55 -5.24
N LEU A 201 16.71 -16.56 -4.88
CA LEU A 201 17.05 -15.51 -3.93
C LEU A 201 16.26 -15.71 -2.64
N ARG A 202 16.92 -15.52 -1.50
CA ARG A 202 16.32 -15.46 -0.17
C ARG A 202 16.76 -14.18 0.51
N GLY A 203 15.81 -13.34 0.87
CA GLY A 203 15.99 -12.10 1.62
C GLY A 203 15.48 -12.24 3.05
N ALA A 204 16.12 -11.57 4.01
CA ALA A 204 15.64 -11.46 5.39
C ALA A 204 16.12 -10.15 6.04
N ASP A 205 15.46 -9.75 7.12
CA ASP A 205 15.86 -8.64 8.01
C ASP A 205 16.12 -7.31 7.27
N GLY A 206 15.21 -6.88 6.39
CA GLY A 206 15.40 -5.67 5.57
C GLY A 206 14.34 -4.59 5.81
N ILE A 207 14.63 -3.37 5.36
CA ILE A 207 13.65 -2.26 5.35
C ILE A 207 13.35 -1.90 3.91
N LEU A 208 12.07 -1.95 3.55
CA LEU A 208 11.52 -1.56 2.25
C LEU A 208 10.72 -0.26 2.39
N THR A 209 10.93 0.68 1.49
CA THR A 209 10.12 1.90 1.38
C THR A 209 9.59 1.99 -0.04
N LEU A 210 8.29 2.21 -0.17
CA LEU A 210 7.59 2.29 -1.45
C LEU A 210 7.27 3.75 -1.82
N PRO A 211 7.20 4.09 -3.11
CA PRO A 211 6.81 5.43 -3.56
C PRO A 211 5.41 5.80 -3.03
N GLY A 212 5.26 7.01 -2.49
CA GLY A 212 3.96 7.51 -2.01
C GLY A 212 3.46 6.90 -0.70
N VAL A 213 4.24 6.01 -0.05
CA VAL A 213 3.95 5.47 1.28
C VAL A 213 5.00 5.98 2.25
N GLN A 214 4.58 6.66 3.32
CA GLN A 214 5.51 7.27 4.28
C GLN A 214 6.09 6.22 5.25
N GLU A 215 5.27 5.23 5.58
CA GLU A 215 5.57 4.17 6.51
C GLU A 215 6.45 3.09 5.85
N LYS A 216 7.33 2.50 6.65
CA LYS A 216 8.32 1.54 6.19
C LYS A 216 7.78 0.13 6.36
N PHE A 217 8.17 -0.75 5.44
CA PHE A 217 7.91 -2.18 5.53
C PHE A 217 9.16 -2.89 6.05
N GLU A 218 9.06 -3.56 7.17
CA GLU A 218 10.12 -4.41 7.71
C GLU A 218 9.98 -5.81 7.13
N VAL A 219 10.82 -6.12 6.15
CA VAL A 219 10.86 -7.42 5.47
C VAL A 219 11.40 -8.47 6.42
N THR A 220 10.53 -9.40 6.82
CA THR A 220 10.90 -10.54 7.67
C THR A 220 11.54 -11.63 6.82
N SER A 221 10.91 -11.98 5.70
CA SER A 221 11.43 -12.94 4.75
C SER A 221 10.98 -12.63 3.34
N ALA A 222 11.83 -12.91 2.36
CA ALA A 222 11.51 -12.82 0.95
C ALA A 222 12.11 -14.00 0.21
N THR A 223 11.37 -14.61 -0.68
CA THR A 223 11.85 -15.61 -1.62
C THR A 223 11.52 -15.17 -3.02
N ALA A 224 12.52 -15.22 -3.89
CA ALA A 224 12.35 -14.80 -5.26
C ALA A 224 13.14 -15.69 -6.21
N ARG A 225 12.74 -15.68 -7.47
CA ARG A 225 13.49 -16.26 -8.56
C ARG A 225 13.86 -15.16 -9.54
N LEU A 226 15.13 -15.09 -9.87
CA LEU A 226 15.67 -14.14 -10.81
C LEU A 226 16.19 -14.87 -12.04
N ASP A 227 15.77 -14.42 -13.23
CA ASP A 227 16.34 -14.88 -14.48
C ASP A 227 16.59 -13.71 -15.46
N ALA A 228 16.82 -14.02 -16.74
CA ALA A 228 17.11 -13.02 -17.75
C ALA A 228 15.91 -12.14 -18.15
N ARG A 229 14.67 -12.53 -17.81
CA ARG A 229 13.42 -11.93 -18.28
C ARG A 229 12.64 -11.25 -17.18
N LEU A 230 12.68 -11.78 -15.95
CA LEU A 230 11.92 -11.25 -14.83
C LEU A 230 12.54 -11.57 -13.47
N LEU A 231 12.08 -10.84 -12.45
CA LEU A 231 12.17 -11.20 -11.05
C LEU A 231 10.79 -11.64 -10.58
N ALA A 232 10.63 -12.92 -10.26
CA ALA A 232 9.42 -13.48 -9.68
C ALA A 232 9.57 -13.49 -8.17
N LEU A 233 8.75 -12.71 -7.46
CA LEU A 233 8.59 -12.79 -6.02
C LEU A 233 7.62 -13.93 -5.71
N ASN A 234 8.11 -14.99 -5.09
CA ASN A 234 7.28 -16.15 -4.78
C ASN A 234 6.51 -15.94 -3.49
N ASP A 235 7.19 -15.41 -2.48
CA ASP A 235 6.65 -15.13 -1.17
C ASP A 235 7.47 -14.05 -0.48
N VAL A 236 6.83 -12.99 -0.04
CA VAL A 236 7.43 -11.90 0.73
C VAL A 236 6.53 -11.64 1.91
N VAL A 237 7.10 -11.62 3.11
CA VAL A 237 6.39 -11.32 4.35
C VAL A 237 7.07 -10.11 4.97
N ALA A 238 6.27 -9.07 5.22
CA ALA A 238 6.74 -7.84 5.84
C ALA A 238 5.76 -7.31 6.88
N ARG A 239 6.29 -6.65 7.90
CA ARG A 239 5.53 -5.87 8.87
C ARG A 239 5.43 -4.43 8.39
N TRP A 240 4.25 -3.82 8.46
CA TRP A 240 4.05 -2.45 7.96
C TRP A 240 3.75 -1.45 9.08
N MET A 241 2.61 -1.56 9.75
CA MET A 241 2.17 -0.65 10.81
C MET A 241 1.67 -1.43 12.03
N GLY A 242 2.25 -1.15 13.20
CA GLY A 242 1.95 -1.89 14.42
C GLY A 242 2.28 -3.38 14.26
N ASP A 243 1.28 -4.23 14.52
CA ASP A 243 1.36 -5.68 14.41
C ASP A 243 0.84 -6.23 13.06
N SER A 244 0.67 -5.35 12.06
CA SER A 244 0.16 -5.77 10.75
C SER A 244 1.18 -6.61 9.99
N GLU A 245 0.70 -7.65 9.31
CA GLU A 245 1.50 -8.46 8.38
C GLU A 245 0.98 -8.26 6.95
N VAL A 246 1.92 -8.08 6.03
CA VAL A 246 1.67 -7.96 4.59
C VAL A 246 2.44 -9.06 3.88
N THR A 247 1.71 -9.88 3.13
CA THR A 247 2.31 -10.84 2.21
C THR A 247 2.27 -10.31 0.78
N ALA A 248 3.28 -10.61 -0.03
CA ALA A 248 3.31 -10.22 -1.43
C ALA A 248 3.96 -11.30 -2.32
N ARG A 249 3.38 -11.50 -3.49
CA ARG A 249 3.89 -12.36 -4.56
C ARG A 249 3.58 -11.75 -5.92
N GLY A 250 4.38 -12.06 -6.92
CA GLY A 250 4.13 -11.58 -8.28
C GLY A 250 5.39 -11.35 -9.07
N ASP A 251 5.23 -10.77 -10.25
CA ASP A 251 6.29 -10.70 -11.24
C ASP A 251 6.68 -9.26 -11.53
N LEU A 252 7.98 -9.05 -11.65
CA LEU A 252 8.60 -7.84 -12.15
C LEU A 252 9.33 -8.18 -13.47
N PRO A 253 8.65 -8.09 -14.62
CA PRO A 253 9.28 -8.26 -15.92
C PRO A 253 10.27 -7.14 -16.22
N PHE A 254 11.37 -7.47 -16.90
CA PHE A 254 12.37 -6.48 -17.35
C PHE A 254 12.16 -6.03 -18.80
N GLU A 255 11.20 -6.63 -19.50
CA GLU A 255 10.82 -6.26 -20.86
C GLU A 255 9.97 -4.97 -20.84
N LYS A 256 10.28 -4.00 -21.71
CA LYS A 256 9.63 -2.67 -21.71
C LYS A 256 8.11 -2.71 -21.89
N ASP A 257 7.59 -3.73 -22.59
CA ASP A 257 6.18 -3.82 -22.95
C ASP A 257 5.35 -4.63 -21.93
N LYS A 258 5.98 -5.11 -20.85
CA LYS A 258 5.33 -5.85 -19.78
C LYS A 258 5.34 -5.04 -18.49
N THR A 259 4.21 -5.05 -17.79
CA THR A 259 4.05 -4.38 -16.51
C THR A 259 4.27 -5.35 -15.36
N TRP A 260 4.60 -4.80 -14.19
CA TRP A 260 4.61 -5.59 -12.97
C TRP A 260 3.19 -5.87 -12.49
N SER A 261 3.02 -6.97 -11.75
CA SER A 261 1.78 -7.30 -11.07
C SER A 261 2.11 -8.00 -9.77
N PHE A 262 1.52 -7.54 -8.67
CA PHE A 262 1.66 -8.13 -7.36
C PHE A 262 0.30 -8.44 -6.76
N SER A 263 0.23 -9.52 -5.99
CA SER A 263 -0.94 -9.86 -5.18
C SER A 263 -0.48 -10.27 -3.80
N GLY A 264 -1.38 -10.21 -2.82
CA GLY A 264 -1.00 -10.44 -1.45
C GLY A 264 -2.15 -10.40 -0.49
N HIS A 265 -1.82 -10.57 0.78
CA HIS A 265 -2.77 -10.51 1.90
C HIS A 265 -2.26 -9.51 2.93
N LEU A 266 -3.15 -8.64 3.40
CA LEU A 266 -2.96 -7.78 4.54
C LEU A 266 -3.72 -8.38 5.73
N SER A 267 -3.06 -8.49 6.88
CA SER A 267 -3.71 -8.91 8.11
C SER A 267 -3.30 -8.04 9.29
N ASN A 268 -4.15 -8.04 10.32
CA ASN A 268 -3.90 -7.40 11.61
C ASN A 268 -3.56 -5.90 11.56
N LEU A 269 -4.09 -5.16 10.56
CA LEU A 269 -3.88 -3.72 10.49
C LEU A 269 -4.92 -2.98 11.33
N ASP A 270 -4.53 -2.43 12.47
CA ASP A 270 -5.42 -1.59 13.27
C ASP A 270 -5.81 -0.32 12.47
N LEU A 271 -7.12 -0.08 12.36
CA LEU A 271 -7.67 1.04 11.60
C LEU A 271 -7.16 2.40 12.09
N LYS A 272 -6.75 2.52 13.35
CA LYS A 272 -6.17 3.76 13.89
C LYS A 272 -4.91 4.24 13.15
N HIS A 273 -4.22 3.34 12.43
CA HIS A 273 -3.04 3.68 11.66
C HIS A 273 -3.35 4.23 10.26
N VAL A 274 -4.56 4.01 9.74
CA VAL A 274 -4.96 4.43 8.39
C VAL A 274 -6.05 5.51 8.38
N LEU A 275 -6.78 5.65 9.49
CA LEU A 275 -7.85 6.64 9.62
C LEU A 275 -7.28 8.04 9.90
N GLY A 276 -7.88 9.05 9.29
CA GLY A 276 -7.60 10.46 9.61
C GLY A 276 -8.04 10.81 11.04
N ALA A 277 -7.45 11.87 11.62
CA ALA A 277 -7.65 12.25 13.02
C ALA A 277 -9.12 12.33 13.46
N GLU A 278 -9.99 12.88 12.61
CA GLU A 278 -11.44 13.01 12.85
C GLU A 278 -12.17 11.67 12.99
N TRP A 279 -11.63 10.61 12.39
CA TRP A 279 -12.24 9.27 12.37
C TRP A 279 -11.75 8.37 13.49
N LEU A 280 -10.64 8.72 14.15
CA LEU A 280 -10.03 7.89 15.21
C LEU A 280 -10.95 7.69 16.43
N SER A 281 -11.77 8.69 16.76
CA SER A 281 -12.75 8.62 17.85
C SER A 281 -14.08 8.01 17.43
N LYS A 282 -14.25 7.72 16.13
CA LYS A 282 -15.52 7.33 15.52
C LYS A 282 -15.54 5.89 15.06
N VAL A 283 -14.41 5.39 14.57
CA VAL A 283 -14.30 4.06 13.97
C VAL A 283 -13.06 3.37 14.52
N SER A 284 -13.25 2.14 14.99
CA SER A 284 -12.17 1.25 15.41
C SER A 284 -12.38 -0.15 14.84
N GLY A 285 -11.31 -0.93 14.80
CA GLY A 285 -11.33 -2.29 14.29
C GLY A 285 -10.01 -2.69 13.65
N VAL A 286 -9.95 -3.94 13.19
CA VAL A 286 -8.76 -4.53 12.56
C VAL A 286 -9.08 -4.84 11.10
N LEU A 287 -8.38 -4.16 10.19
CA LEU A 287 -8.46 -4.36 8.75
C LEU A 287 -7.61 -5.58 8.34
N GLY A 288 -8.18 -6.38 7.45
CA GLY A 288 -7.47 -7.38 6.68
C GLY A 288 -8.12 -7.59 5.33
N GLY A 289 -7.45 -8.27 4.42
CA GLY A 289 -7.96 -8.48 3.08
C GLY A 289 -6.92 -8.88 2.05
N ASP A 290 -7.40 -9.37 0.93
CA ASP A 290 -6.56 -9.70 -0.22
C ASP A 290 -6.44 -8.47 -1.13
N TYR A 291 -5.29 -8.32 -1.77
CA TYR A 291 -5.06 -7.24 -2.73
C TYR A 291 -4.37 -7.72 -4.00
N GLU A 292 -4.60 -6.99 -5.07
CA GLU A 292 -3.93 -7.10 -6.37
C GLU A 292 -3.53 -5.69 -6.83
N ALA A 293 -2.26 -5.50 -7.14
CA ALA A 293 -1.69 -4.22 -7.52
C ALA A 293 -0.99 -4.34 -8.87
N THR A 294 -1.22 -3.32 -9.69
CA THR A 294 -0.58 -3.07 -11.00
C THR A 294 -0.14 -1.60 -11.04
N PRO A 295 0.60 -1.15 -12.07
CA PRO A 295 1.06 0.25 -12.13
C PRO A 295 -0.05 1.29 -12.08
N THR A 296 -1.27 0.95 -12.51
CA THR A 296 -2.39 1.89 -12.64
C THR A 296 -3.55 1.60 -11.70
N THR A 297 -3.64 0.37 -11.19
CA THR A 297 -4.84 -0.11 -10.52
C THR A 297 -4.48 -0.94 -9.28
N LEU A 298 -5.19 -0.66 -8.19
CA LEU A 298 -5.21 -1.46 -6.96
C LEU A 298 -6.62 -2.01 -6.76
N LYS A 299 -6.75 -3.34 -6.65
CA LYS A 299 -7.98 -4.02 -6.27
C LYS A 299 -7.78 -4.67 -4.92
N ALA A 300 -8.77 -4.59 -4.04
CA ALA A 300 -8.71 -5.22 -2.73
C ALA A 300 -10.09 -5.75 -2.30
N LYS A 301 -10.08 -6.89 -1.62
CA LYS A 301 -11.25 -7.41 -0.91
C LYS A 301 -10.98 -7.24 0.58
N SER A 302 -11.64 -6.26 1.17
CA SER A 302 -11.35 -5.80 2.52
C SER A 302 -12.41 -6.28 3.51
N GLN A 303 -11.95 -6.63 4.71
CA GLN A 303 -12.79 -6.96 5.86
C GLN A 303 -12.26 -6.24 7.09
N VAL A 304 -13.18 -5.68 7.89
CA VAL A 304 -12.87 -5.18 9.22
C VAL A 304 -13.42 -6.15 10.26
N LYS A 305 -12.55 -6.65 11.14
CA LYS A 305 -12.90 -7.47 12.29
C LYS A 305 -12.97 -6.61 13.54
N ASN A 306 -13.84 -6.99 14.48
CA ASN A 306 -14.07 -6.27 15.73
C ASN A 306 -14.37 -4.78 15.49
N GLY A 307 -15.11 -4.48 14.41
CA GLY A 307 -15.43 -3.12 14.02
C GLY A 307 -16.39 -2.47 15.01
N VAL A 308 -16.12 -1.23 15.42
CA VAL A 308 -17.02 -0.44 16.25
C VAL A 308 -17.15 0.95 15.65
N ILE A 309 -18.41 1.39 15.50
CA ILE A 309 -18.76 2.75 15.10
C ILE A 309 -19.44 3.43 16.28
N GLU A 310 -18.91 4.57 16.71
CA GLU A 310 -19.45 5.38 17.79
C GLU A 310 -19.23 6.87 17.52
N ASN A 311 -19.83 7.75 18.33
CA ASN A 311 -19.63 9.20 18.22
C ASN A 311 -19.94 9.78 16.82
N ILE A 312 -20.86 9.14 16.09
CA ILE A 312 -21.41 9.64 14.84
C ILE A 312 -22.70 10.41 15.16
N PRO A 313 -22.80 11.71 14.80
CA PRO A 313 -23.97 12.52 15.12
C PRO A 313 -25.31 11.93 14.69
N VAL A 314 -25.41 11.39 13.47
CA VAL A 314 -26.66 10.74 12.99
C VAL A 314 -27.06 9.55 13.86
N LEU A 315 -26.10 8.79 14.39
CA LEU A 315 -26.39 7.66 15.26
C LEU A 315 -26.91 8.09 16.64
N ASN A 316 -26.47 9.25 17.15
CA ASN A 316 -27.01 9.83 18.38
C ASN A 316 -28.48 10.21 18.22
N TYR A 317 -28.82 10.88 17.11
CA TYR A 317 -30.22 11.21 16.81
C TYR A 317 -31.08 9.95 16.71
N VAL A 318 -30.61 8.94 15.96
CA VAL A 318 -31.33 7.66 15.84
C VAL A 318 -31.48 7.00 17.21
N ALA A 319 -30.46 7.02 18.08
CA ALA A 319 -30.54 6.46 19.43
C ALA A 319 -31.62 7.16 20.28
N ASP A 320 -31.68 8.49 20.22
CA ASP A 320 -32.64 9.29 20.97
C ASP A 320 -34.08 9.06 20.48
N PHE A 321 -34.27 9.02 19.16
CA PHE A 321 -35.58 8.77 18.56
C PHE A 321 -36.08 7.33 18.79
N THR A 322 -35.21 6.34 18.67
CA THR A 322 -35.57 4.92 18.84
C THR A 322 -35.53 4.47 20.30
N ARG A 323 -35.12 5.35 21.23
CA ARG A 323 -34.77 5.04 22.63
C ARG A 323 -33.82 3.84 22.77
N THR A 324 -33.02 3.57 21.74
CA THR A 324 -32.15 2.41 21.66
C THR A 324 -30.69 2.84 21.76
N GLN A 325 -30.14 2.79 22.98
CA GLN A 325 -28.77 3.20 23.28
C GLN A 325 -27.71 2.45 22.45
N ARG A 326 -28.04 1.24 21.95
CA ARG A 326 -27.16 0.46 21.07
C ARG A 326 -26.78 1.19 19.77
N PHE A 327 -27.54 2.19 19.32
CA PHE A 327 -27.14 3.01 18.16
C PHE A 327 -25.96 3.95 18.46
N ARG A 328 -25.76 4.39 19.71
CA ARG A 328 -24.62 5.27 20.05
C ARG A 328 -23.27 4.57 19.90
N ARG A 329 -23.26 3.24 20.02
CA ARG A 329 -22.09 2.38 19.85
C ARG A 329 -22.48 1.10 19.12
N VAL A 330 -22.30 1.14 17.80
CA VAL A 330 -22.65 0.05 16.89
C VAL A 330 -21.45 -0.88 16.74
N VAL A 331 -21.59 -2.10 17.26
CA VAL A 331 -20.63 -3.18 16.99
C VAL A 331 -20.97 -3.82 15.65
N LEU A 332 -19.97 -3.94 14.77
CA LEU A 332 -20.11 -4.52 13.45
C LEU A 332 -19.74 -6.01 13.50
N ASP A 333 -20.73 -6.86 13.27
CA ASP A 333 -20.55 -8.30 13.10
C ASP A 333 -20.02 -8.63 11.69
N GLN A 334 -20.37 -7.81 10.70
CA GLN A 334 -19.85 -7.91 9.34
C GLN A 334 -19.51 -6.50 8.83
N ALA A 335 -18.30 -6.35 8.33
CA ALA A 335 -17.83 -5.13 7.67
C ALA A 335 -16.92 -5.52 6.51
N THR A 336 -17.45 -5.51 5.29
CA THR A 336 -16.75 -5.98 4.08
C THR A 336 -16.96 -5.04 2.91
N ALA A 337 -15.96 -4.91 2.04
CA ALA A 337 -16.08 -4.16 0.80
C ALA A 337 -15.09 -4.65 -0.27
N GLU A 338 -15.45 -4.48 -1.54
CA GLU A 338 -14.53 -4.58 -2.67
C GLU A 338 -14.05 -3.17 -3.04
N ILE A 339 -12.74 -2.94 -2.99
CA ILE A 339 -12.13 -1.64 -3.26
C ILE A 339 -11.38 -1.73 -4.58
N GLU A 340 -11.61 -0.78 -5.48
CA GLU A 340 -10.85 -0.60 -6.71
C GLU A 340 -10.40 0.85 -6.81
N ARG A 341 -9.09 1.09 -6.84
CA ARG A 341 -8.50 2.41 -7.03
C ARG A 341 -7.80 2.48 -8.38
N THR A 342 -8.14 3.50 -9.16
CA THR A 342 -7.47 3.84 -10.42
C THR A 342 -7.22 5.34 -10.44
N GLY A 343 -5.94 5.74 -10.40
CA GLY A 343 -5.55 7.14 -10.23
C GLY A 343 -6.09 7.73 -8.91
N ASP A 344 -6.83 8.83 -9.04
CA ASP A 344 -7.43 9.58 -7.91
C ASP A 344 -8.86 9.14 -7.56
N THR A 345 -9.40 8.17 -8.31
CA THR A 345 -10.75 7.64 -8.07
C THR A 345 -10.66 6.31 -7.33
N THR A 346 -11.40 6.21 -6.23
CA THR A 346 -11.56 4.98 -5.45
C THR A 346 -13.03 4.55 -5.48
N TYR A 347 -13.29 3.36 -5.99
CA TYR A 347 -14.59 2.72 -5.97
C TYR A 347 -14.64 1.74 -4.80
N ILE A 348 -15.62 1.91 -3.92
CA ILE A 348 -15.96 0.97 -2.86
C ILE A 348 -17.28 0.34 -3.27
N ARG A 349 -17.24 -0.93 -3.63
CA ARG A 349 -18.36 -1.70 -4.17
C ARG A 349 -18.74 -2.81 -3.22
N LYS A 350 -20.02 -3.20 -3.26
CA LYS A 350 -20.55 -4.27 -2.39
C LYS A 350 -20.17 -4.03 -0.93
N LEU A 351 -20.24 -2.77 -0.50
CA LEU A 351 -20.05 -2.40 0.90
C LEU A 351 -21.16 -3.09 1.68
N VAL A 352 -20.80 -3.80 2.73
CA VAL A 352 -21.74 -4.40 3.69
C VAL A 352 -21.25 -4.06 5.09
N LEU A 353 -22.08 -3.33 5.83
CA LEU A 353 -21.89 -3.06 7.25
C LEU A 353 -23.12 -3.60 7.99
N GLN A 354 -22.94 -4.53 8.92
CA GLN A 354 -24.03 -5.13 9.67
C GLN A 354 -23.71 -5.15 11.15
N SER A 355 -24.71 -4.76 11.93
CA SER A 355 -24.82 -5.03 13.34
C SER A 355 -26.04 -5.91 13.59
N ASN A 356 -25.82 -7.10 14.14
CA ASN A 356 -26.83 -8.11 14.36
C ASN A 356 -27.93 -7.59 15.28
N GLY A 357 -29.16 -7.66 14.76
CA GLY A 357 -30.36 -7.22 15.47
C GLY A 357 -30.47 -5.69 15.63
N LEU A 358 -29.77 -4.90 14.81
CA LEU A 358 -29.84 -3.44 14.88
C LEU A 358 -29.99 -2.80 13.50
N VAL A 359 -28.97 -2.92 12.64
CA VAL A 359 -28.92 -2.21 11.36
C VAL A 359 -28.05 -2.98 10.37
N ARG A 360 -28.42 -2.88 9.09
CA ARG A 360 -27.59 -3.34 7.98
C ARG A 360 -27.53 -2.26 6.91
N VAL A 361 -26.35 -2.03 6.37
CA VAL A 361 -26.08 -1.06 5.33
C VAL A 361 -25.40 -1.77 4.19
N GLU A 362 -25.94 -1.61 2.99
CA GLU A 362 -25.40 -2.17 1.76
C GLU A 362 -25.26 -1.12 0.68
N GLY A 363 -24.31 -1.25 -0.23
CA GLY A 363 -24.31 -0.45 -1.46
C GLY A 363 -22.92 -0.07 -1.93
N ASP A 364 -22.86 1.06 -2.63
CA ASP A 364 -21.67 1.49 -3.34
C ASP A 364 -21.34 2.95 -3.04
N VAL A 365 -20.04 3.22 -2.90
CA VAL A 365 -19.48 4.55 -2.66
C VAL A 365 -18.34 4.80 -3.64
N THR A 366 -18.31 5.99 -4.22
CA THR A 366 -17.20 6.46 -5.06
C THR A 366 -16.57 7.66 -4.38
N LEU A 367 -15.24 7.65 -4.30
CA LEU A 367 -14.44 8.76 -3.85
C LEU A 367 -13.62 9.29 -5.02
N GLN A 368 -13.66 10.60 -5.22
CA GLN A 368 -12.83 11.29 -6.20
C GLN A 368 -12.07 12.42 -5.48
N GLY A 369 -10.79 12.19 -5.21
CA GLY A 369 -10.03 13.03 -4.28
C GLY A 369 -10.68 13.04 -2.89
N ARG A 370 -11.21 14.21 -2.47
CA ARG A 370 -11.95 14.35 -1.20
C ARG A 370 -13.48 14.26 -1.33
N ALA A 371 -14.00 14.31 -2.56
CA ALA A 371 -15.44 14.27 -2.78
C ALA A 371 -15.97 12.83 -2.62
N ILE A 372 -17.09 12.68 -1.93
CA ILE A 372 -17.75 11.39 -1.72
C ILE A 372 -19.13 11.41 -2.38
N GLN A 373 -19.46 10.34 -3.09
CA GLN A 373 -20.79 10.09 -3.61
C GLN A 373 -21.14 8.63 -3.44
N GLY A 374 -22.26 8.33 -2.82
CA GLY A 374 -22.68 6.95 -2.57
C GLY A 374 -24.18 6.78 -2.64
N LYS A 375 -24.59 5.57 -3.00
CA LYS A 375 -25.97 5.11 -2.91
C LYS A 375 -25.97 3.87 -2.02
N LEU A 376 -26.63 3.99 -0.88
CA LEU A 376 -26.69 2.93 0.11
C LEU A 376 -28.14 2.52 0.35
N MET A 377 -28.33 1.26 0.68
CA MET A 377 -29.55 0.69 1.20
C MET A 377 -29.36 0.49 2.70
N VAL A 378 -30.19 1.14 3.51
CA VAL A 378 -30.18 1.01 4.96
C VAL A 378 -31.40 0.22 5.38
N GLY A 379 -31.14 -0.93 5.99
CA GLY A 379 -32.14 -1.80 6.60
C GLY A 379 -32.11 -1.69 8.11
N VAL A 380 -33.28 -1.61 8.72
CA VAL A 380 -33.46 -1.73 10.18
C VAL A 380 -34.57 -2.72 10.52
N LEU A 381 -34.62 -3.18 11.76
CA LEU A 381 -35.74 -3.99 12.25
C LEU A 381 -37.00 -3.10 12.45
N PRO A 382 -38.20 -3.58 12.07
CA PRO A 382 -39.45 -2.85 12.27
C PRO A 382 -39.67 -2.39 13.73
N ASP A 383 -39.28 -3.23 14.70
CA ASP A 383 -39.44 -2.91 16.13
C ASP A 383 -38.61 -1.69 16.55
N SER A 384 -37.46 -1.45 15.92
CA SER A 384 -36.65 -0.24 16.17
C SER A 384 -37.33 1.03 15.68
N LEU A 385 -38.26 0.93 14.71
CA LEU A 385 -38.99 2.05 14.12
C LEU A 385 -40.31 2.37 14.82
N ARG A 386 -40.76 1.54 15.78
CA ARG A 386 -42.04 1.75 16.51
C ARG A 386 -42.13 3.11 17.18
N TRP A 387 -40.99 3.68 17.59
CA TRP A 387 -40.89 4.95 18.28
C TRP A 387 -40.72 6.15 17.34
N ILE A 388 -40.65 5.93 16.03
CA ILE A 388 -40.56 6.99 15.01
C ILE A 388 -41.87 7.00 14.20
N PRO A 389 -42.86 7.83 14.58
CA PRO A 389 -44.12 7.95 13.86
C PRO A 389 -43.92 8.23 12.37
N GLY A 390 -44.65 7.51 11.52
CA GLY A 390 -44.59 7.68 10.06
C GLY A 390 -43.32 7.14 9.37
N SER A 391 -42.34 6.60 10.11
CA SER A 391 -41.09 6.10 9.51
C SER A 391 -41.28 4.86 8.63
N GLN A 392 -42.10 3.90 9.05
CA GLN A 392 -42.40 2.69 8.29
C GLN A 392 -43.28 2.96 7.05
N THR A 393 -44.09 4.02 7.08
CA THR A 393 -45.00 4.36 5.98
C THR A 393 -44.42 5.36 5.00
N ASN A 394 -43.50 6.24 5.44
CA ASN A 394 -43.00 7.34 4.62
C ASN A 394 -41.50 7.23 4.26
N VAL A 395 -40.70 6.44 4.99
CA VAL A 395 -39.23 6.41 4.82
C VAL A 395 -38.71 5.01 4.54
N PHE A 396 -39.09 4.02 5.36
CA PHE A 396 -38.69 2.62 5.25
C PHE A 396 -39.78 1.78 4.57
N THR A 397 -40.06 2.11 3.32
CA THR A 397 -41.16 1.50 2.55
C THR A 397 -40.70 0.37 1.63
N GLU A 398 -39.39 0.12 1.52
CA GLU A 398 -38.85 -0.80 0.54
C GLU A 398 -38.61 -2.20 1.09
N GLN A 399 -38.76 -3.19 0.22
CA GLN A 399 -38.34 -4.57 0.44
C GLN A 399 -37.06 -4.85 -0.31
N HIS A 400 -36.10 -5.47 0.36
CA HIS A 400 -34.83 -5.88 -0.25
C HIS A 400 -34.72 -7.41 -0.17
N ALA A 401 -35.05 -8.09 -1.26
CA ALA A 401 -35.09 -9.56 -1.32
C ALA A 401 -33.72 -10.23 -1.09
N ALA A 402 -32.62 -9.52 -1.36
CA ALA A 402 -31.26 -9.99 -1.11
C ALA A 402 -30.78 -9.67 0.33
N GLY A 403 -31.54 -8.88 1.09
CA GLY A 403 -31.24 -8.53 2.47
C GLY A 403 -31.71 -9.61 3.46
N PRO A 404 -31.24 -9.57 4.72
CA PRO A 404 -31.73 -10.50 5.74
C PRO A 404 -33.24 -10.38 5.93
N PRO A 405 -33.95 -11.50 6.16
CA PRO A 405 -35.39 -11.48 6.37
C PRO A 405 -35.74 -10.66 7.62
N GLY A 406 -36.87 -9.96 7.57
CA GLY A 406 -37.39 -9.17 8.69
C GLY A 406 -36.87 -7.74 8.78
N PHE A 407 -36.02 -7.28 7.86
CA PHE A 407 -35.61 -5.88 7.75
C PHE A 407 -36.54 -5.07 6.83
N VAL A 408 -36.79 -3.82 7.20
CA VAL A 408 -37.41 -2.80 6.33
C VAL A 408 -36.34 -1.84 5.84
N TRP A 409 -36.42 -1.45 4.57
CA TRP A 409 -35.31 -0.82 3.86
C TRP A 409 -35.65 0.57 3.33
N THR A 410 -34.61 1.38 3.14
CA THR A 410 -34.69 2.67 2.47
C THR A 410 -33.38 2.98 1.73
N HIS A 411 -33.48 3.66 0.59
CA HIS A 411 -32.32 4.22 -0.10
C HIS A 411 -31.80 5.43 0.67
N VAL A 412 -30.48 5.59 0.76
CA VAL A 412 -29.77 6.72 1.35
C VAL A 412 -28.72 7.21 0.37
N ASN A 413 -28.76 8.51 0.08
CA ASN A 413 -27.74 9.14 -0.75
C ASN A 413 -26.67 9.79 0.13
N ILE A 414 -25.41 9.42 -0.10
CA ILE A 414 -24.26 10.05 0.55
C ILE A 414 -23.61 11.03 -0.42
N THR A 415 -23.34 12.25 0.06
CA THR A 415 -22.66 13.31 -0.69
C THR A 415 -21.69 14.08 0.22
N GLY A 416 -20.97 15.08 -0.33
CA GLY A 416 -20.11 15.97 0.45
C GLY A 416 -18.64 15.61 0.34
N THR A 417 -17.91 15.67 1.46
CA THR A 417 -16.48 15.35 1.51
C THR A 417 -16.19 14.27 2.55
N VAL A 418 -14.99 13.68 2.51
CA VAL A 418 -14.51 12.70 3.51
C VAL A 418 -14.50 13.22 4.96
N ASP A 419 -14.48 14.54 5.15
CA ASP A 419 -14.52 15.19 6.48
C ASP A 419 -15.92 15.63 6.88
N ALA A 420 -16.75 15.97 5.88
CA ALA A 420 -18.10 16.49 6.06
C ALA A 420 -19.07 15.69 5.19
N ILE A 421 -19.28 14.43 5.59
CA ILE A 421 -20.22 13.53 4.93
C ILE A 421 -21.64 14.05 5.17
N ARG A 422 -22.41 14.21 4.09
CA ARG A 422 -23.82 14.59 4.10
C ARG A 422 -24.67 13.41 3.65
N GLU A 423 -25.83 13.27 4.27
CA GLU A 423 -26.78 12.19 3.99
C GLU A 423 -28.22 12.70 4.05
N ASP A 424 -29.14 12.04 3.34
CA ASP A 424 -30.53 12.49 3.16
C ASP A 424 -31.57 11.78 4.07
N LEU A 425 -31.17 10.76 4.82
CA LEU A 425 -32.01 9.99 5.74
C LEU A 425 -32.44 10.81 6.96
N SER A 426 -31.53 11.54 7.63
CA SER A 426 -31.91 12.33 8.83
C SER A 426 -33.02 13.33 8.52
N ASN A 427 -32.89 14.05 7.40
CA ASN A 427 -33.90 15.03 6.98
C ASN A 427 -35.24 14.35 6.67
N ARG A 428 -35.22 13.20 6.00
CA ARG A 428 -36.46 12.44 5.69
C ARG A 428 -37.14 11.91 6.94
N LEU A 429 -36.38 11.44 7.93
CA LEU A 429 -36.94 11.00 9.21
C LEU A 429 -37.60 12.16 9.97
N LEU A 430 -36.95 13.33 10.00
CA LEU A 430 -37.50 14.52 10.65
C LEU A 430 -38.80 14.99 9.99
N ILE A 431 -38.84 15.00 8.65
CA ILE A 431 -40.05 15.33 7.88
C ILE A 431 -41.17 14.31 8.14
N ALA A 432 -40.85 13.01 8.17
CA ALA A 432 -41.84 11.96 8.41
C ALA A 432 -42.49 12.07 9.80
N MET A 433 -41.70 12.40 10.83
CA MET A 433 -42.20 12.66 12.18
C MET A 433 -43.10 13.90 12.23
N GLY A 434 -42.68 15.00 11.58
CA GLY A 434 -43.47 16.23 11.50
C GLY A 434 -44.84 16.00 10.84
N LYS A 435 -44.86 15.24 9.74
CA LYS A 435 -46.12 14.86 9.06
C LYS A 435 -47.01 13.99 9.96
N ALA A 436 -46.45 12.95 10.58
CA ALA A 436 -47.22 12.07 11.45
C ALA A 436 -47.81 12.78 12.67
N ALA A 437 -47.15 13.81 13.20
CA ALA A 437 -47.67 14.63 14.30
C ALA A 437 -48.87 15.50 13.89
N LEU A 438 -48.95 15.91 12.61
CA LEU A 438 -50.07 16.68 12.06
C LEU A 438 -51.30 15.81 11.76
N ASP A 439 -51.09 14.52 11.51
CA ASP A 439 -52.16 13.54 11.25
C ASP A 439 -52.84 13.03 12.54
N VAL A 440 -52.36 13.46 13.72
CA VAL A 440 -52.99 13.15 15.02
C VAL A 440 -54.20 14.08 15.22
N PRO A 441 -55.40 13.57 15.52
CA PRO A 441 -56.57 14.39 15.84
C PRO A 441 -56.25 15.38 16.98
N LEU A 442 -56.68 16.65 16.85
CA LEU A 442 -56.40 17.75 17.79
C LEU A 442 -56.74 17.46 19.26
N ASP A 443 -57.65 16.51 19.52
CA ASP A 443 -58.03 16.02 20.87
C ASP A 443 -56.90 15.19 21.55
N LEU A 444 -56.06 14.52 20.76
CA LEU A 444 -54.92 13.72 21.25
C LEU A 444 -53.60 14.51 21.31
N ALA A 445 -53.53 15.68 20.68
CA ALA A 445 -52.35 16.55 20.69
C ALA A 445 -52.01 17.10 22.08
N GLY A 446 -53.01 17.23 22.97
CA GLY A 446 -52.79 17.62 24.37
C GLY A 446 -52.04 16.56 25.19
N ARG A 447 -52.18 15.27 24.85
CA ARG A 447 -51.52 14.16 25.56
C ARG A 447 -50.14 13.83 25.01
N SER A 448 -49.87 14.11 23.74
CA SER A 448 -48.52 13.94 23.15
C SER A 448 -47.52 14.99 23.65
N LEU A 449 -47.99 16.18 24.02
CA LEU A 449 -47.17 17.24 24.63
C LEU A 449 -46.82 16.96 26.11
N GLU A 450 -47.68 16.27 26.86
CA GLU A 450 -47.37 15.78 28.22
C GLU A 450 -46.22 14.75 28.21
N ILE A 451 -46.21 13.86 27.21
CA ILE A 451 -45.17 12.83 27.04
C ILE A 451 -43.83 13.43 26.56
N LEU A 452 -43.87 14.57 25.86
CA LEU A 452 -42.68 15.36 25.48
C LEU A 452 -42.14 16.21 26.65
N GLY A 453 -42.99 16.63 27.58
CA GLY A 453 -42.59 17.36 28.81
C GLY A 453 -41.91 16.47 29.86
N ASP A 454 -42.31 15.20 29.96
CA ASP A 454 -41.70 14.25 30.92
C ASP A 454 -40.29 13.79 30.52
N ALA A 455 -39.90 13.96 29.25
CA ALA A 455 -38.58 13.59 28.75
C ALA A 455 -37.48 14.66 29.01
N THR A 456 -37.84 15.88 29.43
CA THR A 456 -36.92 16.99 29.69
C THR A 456 -36.84 17.42 31.16
N GLY A 457 -37.58 16.78 32.06
CA GLY A 457 -37.39 16.87 33.51
C GLY A 457 -37.76 18.19 34.18
N THR A 458 -38.36 19.15 33.47
CA THR A 458 -38.96 20.35 34.09
C THR A 458 -40.20 20.81 33.32
N PRO A 459 -41.35 21.05 33.99
CA PRO A 459 -42.53 21.59 33.35
C PRO A 459 -42.31 23.09 33.07
N VAL A 460 -42.00 23.43 31.81
CA VAL A 460 -42.12 24.82 31.35
C VAL A 460 -43.55 24.99 30.80
N PRO A 461 -44.37 25.87 31.37
CA PRO A 461 -45.68 26.16 30.82
C PRO A 461 -45.51 26.97 29.52
N MET A 462 -45.35 26.28 28.39
CA MET A 462 -45.50 26.92 27.09
C MET A 462 -46.99 27.10 26.81
N THR A 463 -47.46 28.35 26.78
CA THR A 463 -48.85 28.64 26.41
C THR A 463 -49.07 28.26 24.94
N PRO A 464 -50.28 27.80 24.56
CA PRO A 464 -50.61 27.42 23.18
C PRO A 464 -50.31 28.50 22.13
N ALA A 465 -50.25 29.78 22.54
CA ALA A 465 -49.88 30.90 21.69
C ALA A 465 -48.38 30.90 21.31
N ALA A 466 -47.49 30.61 22.25
CA ALA A 466 -46.04 30.59 22.01
C ALA A 466 -45.62 29.42 21.09
N VAL A 467 -46.27 28.26 21.23
CA VAL A 467 -46.06 27.11 20.34
C VAL A 467 -46.57 27.41 18.93
N LYS A 468 -47.71 28.08 18.80
CA LYS A 468 -48.26 28.49 17.49
C LYS A 468 -47.32 29.46 16.77
N GLU A 469 -46.67 30.37 17.49
CA GLU A 469 -45.74 31.35 16.95
C GLU A 469 -44.43 30.69 16.45
N VAL A 470 -43.84 29.80 17.26
CA VAL A 470 -42.64 29.00 16.88
C VAL A 470 -42.94 28.07 15.69
N THR A 471 -44.11 27.43 15.69
CA THR A 471 -44.50 26.53 14.59
C THR A 471 -44.77 27.30 13.30
N THR A 472 -45.32 28.52 13.39
CA THR A 472 -45.59 29.38 12.21
C THR A 472 -44.31 29.95 11.62
N GLU A 473 -43.33 30.33 12.46
CA GLU A 473 -42.00 30.76 12.02
C GLU A 473 -41.22 29.63 11.33
N VAL A 474 -41.16 28.44 11.94
CA VAL A 474 -40.46 27.27 11.37
C VAL A 474 -41.11 26.80 10.06
N ILE A 475 -42.44 26.85 9.97
CA ILE A 475 -43.17 26.56 8.73
C ILE A 475 -42.83 27.59 7.65
N LYS A 476 -42.76 28.89 7.99
CA LYS A 476 -42.45 29.97 7.04
C LYS A 476 -41.01 29.87 6.52
N THR A 477 -40.05 29.54 7.39
CA THR A 477 -38.66 29.27 6.97
C THR A 477 -38.59 28.03 6.08
N GLY A 478 -39.38 26.99 6.38
CA GLY A 478 -39.47 25.78 5.55
C GLY A 478 -40.08 26.04 4.16
N THR A 479 -41.12 26.88 4.05
CA THR A 479 -41.73 27.22 2.76
C THR A 479 -40.92 28.21 1.93
N GLU A 480 -40.19 29.13 2.54
CA GLU A 480 -39.31 30.07 1.81
C GLU A 480 -38.08 29.36 1.21
N VAL A 481 -37.55 28.32 1.88
CA VAL A 481 -36.47 27.45 1.34
C VAL A 481 -36.95 26.61 0.15
N ILE A 482 -38.23 26.23 0.10
CA ILE A 482 -38.82 25.48 -1.01
C ILE A 482 -39.10 26.37 -2.23
N GLN A 483 -39.27 27.69 -2.07
CA GLN A 483 -39.66 28.59 -3.17
C GLN A 483 -38.52 29.32 -3.89
N GLY A 484 -37.25 29.04 -3.57
CA GLY A 484 -36.11 29.34 -4.45
C GLY A 484 -36.08 30.77 -5.03
N THR A 485 -35.76 31.77 -4.21
CA THR A 485 -35.26 33.06 -4.72
C THR A 485 -33.83 33.28 -4.22
N GLY A 486 -32.88 33.16 -5.16
CA GLY A 486 -31.45 33.28 -4.90
C GLY A 486 -31.06 34.67 -4.40
N GLY A 487 -30.04 34.70 -3.53
CA GLY A 487 -29.33 35.91 -3.08
C GLY A 487 -29.71 36.42 -1.70
N ALA A 488 -30.95 36.24 -1.23
CA ALA A 488 -31.36 36.66 0.12
C ALA A 488 -31.24 35.56 1.17
N ALA A 489 -31.21 34.28 0.75
CA ALA A 489 -31.24 33.11 1.64
C ALA A 489 -30.07 33.04 2.64
N GLU A 490 -28.88 33.53 2.30
CA GLU A 490 -27.71 33.41 3.17
C GLU A 490 -27.78 34.35 4.38
N LYS A 491 -28.23 35.61 4.18
CA LYS A 491 -28.47 36.56 5.29
C LYS A 491 -29.70 36.21 6.11
N THR A 492 -30.73 35.64 5.49
CA THR A 492 -31.92 35.18 6.22
C THR A 492 -31.62 33.92 7.03
N MET A 493 -30.75 33.03 6.54
CA MET A 493 -30.33 31.83 7.25
C MET A 493 -29.39 32.16 8.42
N GLU A 494 -28.48 33.14 8.27
CA GLU A 494 -27.64 33.64 9.37
C GLU A 494 -28.48 34.30 10.48
N LYS A 495 -29.48 35.13 10.10
CA LYS A 495 -30.39 35.76 11.06
C LYS A 495 -31.37 34.77 11.71
N ALA A 496 -31.79 33.73 11.00
CA ALA A 496 -32.65 32.65 11.52
C ALA A 496 -31.88 31.70 12.46
N VAL A 497 -30.60 31.44 12.17
CA VAL A 497 -29.70 30.71 13.09
C VAL A 497 -29.42 31.56 14.32
N GLU A 498 -29.20 32.87 14.18
CA GLU A 498 -28.96 33.78 15.31
C GLU A 498 -30.21 33.93 16.20
N THR A 499 -31.40 34.07 15.60
CA THR A 499 -32.68 34.13 16.33
C THR A 499 -33.03 32.77 16.96
N GLY A 500 -32.77 31.65 16.27
CA GLY A 500 -32.95 30.30 16.82
C GLY A 500 -31.98 29.98 17.96
N VAL A 501 -30.74 30.48 17.88
CA VAL A 501 -29.71 30.35 18.93
C VAL A 501 -30.04 31.25 20.12
N ASP A 502 -30.56 32.47 19.93
CA ASP A 502 -30.95 33.35 21.04
C ASP A 502 -32.22 32.89 21.76
N VAL A 503 -33.17 32.26 21.04
CA VAL A 503 -34.31 31.55 21.66
C VAL A 503 -33.84 30.31 22.44
N LEU A 504 -32.82 29.59 21.96
CA LEU A 504 -32.21 28.47 22.68
C LEU A 504 -31.41 28.91 23.92
N LYS A 505 -30.75 30.09 23.89
CA LYS A 505 -30.07 30.66 25.07
C LYS A 505 -31.04 31.10 26.17
N GLY A 506 -32.27 31.47 25.82
CA GLY A 506 -33.33 31.80 26.79
C GLY A 506 -33.94 30.61 27.53
N VAL A 507 -33.67 29.37 27.07
CA VAL A 507 -34.28 28.12 27.58
C VAL A 507 -33.27 27.23 28.33
N VAL A 508 -32.00 27.60 28.40
CA VAL A 508 -30.97 26.89 29.17
C VAL A 508 -30.65 27.68 30.45
N PRO A 509 -31.01 27.20 31.66
CA PRO A 509 -30.40 27.74 32.86
C PRO A 509 -28.91 27.39 32.85
N ILE A 510 -28.09 28.44 32.83
CA ILE A 510 -26.65 28.39 33.07
C ILE A 510 -26.40 27.74 34.43
N PHE A 511 -25.71 26.61 34.41
CA PHE A 511 -24.76 26.20 35.45
C PHE A 511 -23.57 25.54 34.73
N GLY A 512 -22.32 25.94 34.88
CA GLY A 512 -21.74 26.88 35.84
C GLY A 512 -20.47 26.28 36.46
N LYS A 513 -19.40 26.19 35.67
CA LYS A 513 -17.95 26.32 35.97
C LYS A 513 -17.10 25.41 35.09
#